data_AF-R7GY75-F1
#
_entry.id   AF-R7GY75-F1
#
_cell.length_a   1.000
_cell.length_b   1.000
_cell.length_c   1.000
_cell.angle_alpha   90.00
_cell.angle_beta   90.00
_cell.angle_gamma   90.00
#
_symmetry.space_group_name_H-M   'P 1'
#
loop_
_entity.id
_entity.type
_entity.pdbx_description
1 polymer ?
#
loop_
_entity_poly.entity_id
_entity_poly.type
_entity_poly.pdbx_seq_one_letter_code
_entity_poly.pdbx_strand_id
1 'polypeptide(L)'
;MYNDYYYRRNNNFWYGEAMKKLPILVQATRMLVCAEDLGMVPDCVQWVMKELRILSLELQSMPKDPSVKFGYLSRNPYRSVCTLSTHDMPTLRQWWDEDWDRTQEFYNTMLYRGGAAPHPLPGWLARDIVSQQLTSPSMLCVLSLQDWFAIDERIRLADADAERINIPANPKHYWRYRMHMNIEQLLTDRDYNEQVKELIDEAGRK
;
A
#
# COMPACT_ATOMS: atom_id res chain seq x y z
N MET A 1 -3.55 13.84 28.29
CA MET A 1 -2.10 14.13 28.27
C MET A 1 -1.44 13.78 26.93
N TYR A 2 -1.35 12.51 26.50
CA TYR A 2 -0.82 12.14 25.17
C TYR A 2 -1.64 12.75 24.03
N ASN A 3 -2.98 12.58 24.08
CA ASN A 3 -3.84 13.14 23.03
C ASN A 3 -3.82 14.68 22.99
N ASP A 4 -3.72 15.35 24.13
CA ASP A 4 -3.68 16.82 24.18
C ASP A 4 -2.36 17.38 23.64
N TYR A 5 -1.26 16.66 23.82
CA TYR A 5 0.05 17.05 23.31
C TYR A 5 0.15 16.82 21.80
N TYR A 6 -0.25 15.63 21.32
CA TYR A 6 -0.09 15.25 19.91
C TYR A 6 -1.21 15.69 18.98
N TYR A 7 -2.43 15.94 19.46
CA TYR A 7 -3.56 16.24 18.57
C TYR A 7 -4.29 17.54 18.88
N ARG A 8 -3.83 18.35 19.85
CA ARG A 8 -4.52 19.60 20.22
C ARG A 8 -3.59 20.79 20.40
N ARG A 9 -2.64 20.73 21.34
CA ARG A 9 -1.83 21.90 21.72
C ARG A 9 -0.82 22.32 20.66
N ASN A 10 -0.20 21.36 19.98
CA ASN A 10 0.93 21.64 19.11
C ASN A 10 0.58 21.70 17.62
N ASN A 11 -0.67 21.43 17.22
CA ASN A 11 -1.07 21.43 15.80
C ASN A 11 -0.73 22.76 15.09
N ASN A 12 -1.06 23.90 15.69
CA ASN A 12 -0.75 25.21 15.11
C ASN A 12 0.76 25.49 15.08
N PHE A 13 1.49 25.04 16.10
CA PHE A 13 2.94 25.20 16.16
C PHE A 13 3.63 24.37 15.07
N TRP A 14 3.28 23.09 14.94
CA TRP A 14 3.83 22.20 13.91
C TRP A 14 3.44 22.62 12.51
N TYR A 15 2.19 23.07 12.32
CA TYR A 15 1.77 23.71 11.07
C TYR A 15 2.68 24.89 10.72
N GLY A 16 2.89 25.82 11.67
CA GLY A 16 3.75 26.98 11.46
C GLY A 16 5.20 26.61 11.13
N GLU A 17 5.76 25.61 11.81
CA GLU A 17 7.11 25.11 11.53
C GLU A 17 7.22 24.41 10.17
N ALA A 18 6.20 23.63 9.79
CA ALA A 18 6.14 22.96 8.50
C ALA A 18 6.09 23.97 7.35
N MET A 19 5.24 25.01 7.48
CA MET A 19 5.04 26.03 6.46
C MET A 19 6.25 26.97 6.27
N LYS A 20 7.19 27.01 7.21
CA LYS A 20 8.48 27.69 6.99
C LYS A 20 9.39 26.97 6.00
N LYS A 21 9.22 25.65 5.82
CA LYS A 21 10.20 24.78 5.12
C LYS A 21 9.60 24.06 3.92
N LEU A 22 8.46 23.41 4.10
CA LEU A 22 7.87 22.55 3.07
C LEU A 22 7.49 23.29 1.78
N PRO A 23 6.96 24.54 1.80
CA PRO A 23 6.67 25.25 0.55
C PRO A 23 7.91 25.43 -0.33
N ILE A 24 9.06 25.75 0.28
CA ILE A 24 10.33 25.96 -0.42
C ILE A 24 10.79 24.64 -1.06
N LEU A 25 10.69 23.52 -0.33
CA LEU A 25 11.08 22.20 -0.83
C LEU A 25 10.18 21.72 -1.97
N VAL A 26 8.85 21.86 -1.81
CA VAL A 26 7.87 21.44 -2.82
C VAL A 26 8.03 22.27 -4.10
N GLN A 27 8.33 23.57 -3.99
CA GLN A 27 8.52 24.45 -5.16
C GLN A 27 9.91 24.35 -5.80
N ALA A 28 10.89 23.75 -5.13
CA ALA A 28 12.26 23.60 -5.65
C ALA A 28 12.38 22.58 -6.79
N THR A 29 11.33 21.80 -7.07
CA THR A 29 11.33 20.75 -8.09
C THR A 29 9.99 20.68 -8.83
N ARG A 30 10.01 20.09 -10.02
CA ARG A 30 8.81 19.69 -10.76
C ARG A 30 8.34 18.26 -10.43
N MET A 31 9.10 17.54 -9.60
CA MET A 31 8.74 16.19 -9.17
C MET A 31 7.49 16.21 -8.27
N LEU A 32 6.69 15.15 -8.35
CA LEU A 32 5.59 14.94 -7.42
C LEU A 32 6.14 14.63 -6.03
N VAL A 33 5.61 15.30 -5.01
CA VAL A 33 5.98 15.05 -3.62
C VAL A 33 4.92 14.14 -3.00
N CYS A 34 5.37 13.01 -2.48
CA CYS A 34 4.55 12.04 -1.77
C CYS A 34 4.98 11.99 -0.31
N ALA A 35 4.03 12.05 0.61
CA ALA A 35 4.29 11.82 2.02
C ALA A 35 4.02 10.35 2.36
N GLU A 36 4.91 9.76 3.14
CA GLU A 36 4.59 8.56 3.90
C GLU A 36 3.90 9.03 5.20
N ASP A 37 2.57 9.23 5.13
CA ASP A 37 1.75 9.74 6.22
C ASP A 37 0.97 8.61 6.93
N LEU A 38 1.69 7.54 7.28
CA LEU A 38 1.14 6.37 7.94
C LEU A 38 1.27 6.45 9.47
N GLY A 39 0.40 5.73 10.16
CA GLY A 39 0.44 5.60 11.62
C GLY A 39 -0.08 6.82 12.36
N MET A 40 0.63 7.20 13.42
CA MET A 40 0.21 8.25 14.34
C MET A 40 0.55 9.63 13.75
N VAL A 41 -0.40 10.23 13.04
CA VAL A 41 -0.20 11.50 12.36
C VAL A 41 -1.08 12.59 13.00
N PRO A 42 -0.52 13.74 13.42
CA PRO A 42 -1.31 14.87 13.92
C PRO A 42 -2.26 15.45 12.88
N ASP A 43 -3.41 15.98 13.32
CA ASP A 43 -4.44 16.55 12.44
C ASP A 43 -3.90 17.62 11.48
N CYS A 44 -2.91 18.41 11.92
CA CYS A 44 -2.33 19.47 11.11
C CYS A 44 -1.63 18.97 9.83
N VAL A 45 -1.17 17.72 9.81
CA VAL A 45 -0.45 17.16 8.65
C VAL A 45 -1.38 17.08 7.44
N GLN A 46 -2.63 16.65 7.63
CA GLN A 46 -3.62 16.59 6.56
C GLN A 46 -3.90 17.98 5.96
N TRP A 47 -3.89 19.04 6.78
CA TRP A 47 -4.07 20.42 6.32
C TRP A 47 -2.90 20.88 5.45
N VAL A 48 -1.67 20.68 5.95
CA VAL A 48 -0.43 21.03 5.25
C VAL A 48 -0.33 20.29 3.92
N MET A 49 -0.57 18.98 3.92
CA MET A 49 -0.51 18.18 2.70
C MET A 49 -1.52 18.63 1.67
N LYS A 50 -2.76 18.92 2.10
CA LYS A 50 -3.81 19.44 1.21
C LYS A 50 -3.43 20.80 0.62
N GLU A 51 -2.92 21.72 1.44
CA GLU A 51 -2.51 23.06 1.02
C GLU A 51 -1.34 23.01 0.03
N LEU A 52 -0.32 22.21 0.33
CA LEU A 52 0.88 22.05 -0.50
C LEU A 52 0.71 21.04 -1.64
N ARG A 53 -0.47 20.42 -1.75
CA ARG A 53 -0.82 19.42 -2.77
C ARG A 53 0.13 18.21 -2.77
N ILE A 54 0.64 17.84 -1.59
CA ILE A 54 1.45 16.65 -1.38
C ILE A 54 0.54 15.42 -1.46
N LEU A 55 0.98 14.38 -2.17
CA LEU A 55 0.23 13.14 -2.30
C LEU A 55 0.30 12.36 -0.99
N SER A 56 -0.86 11.88 -0.53
CA SER A 56 -0.98 11.01 0.64
C SER A 56 -0.77 9.54 0.25
N LEU A 57 -0.26 8.72 1.16
CA LEU A 57 -0.10 7.28 0.95
C LEU A 57 -1.31 6.53 1.53
N GLU A 58 -2.04 5.80 0.70
CA GLU A 58 -3.27 5.07 1.08
C GLU A 58 -3.01 3.56 1.09
N LEU A 59 -3.25 2.92 2.24
CA LEU A 59 -3.21 1.48 2.40
C LEU A 59 -4.54 0.97 2.93
N GLN A 60 -5.11 0.00 2.23
CA GLN A 60 -6.40 -0.57 2.62
C GLN A 60 -6.34 -1.28 3.98
N SER A 61 -5.22 -1.94 4.27
CA SER A 61 -4.98 -2.65 5.53
C SER A 61 -4.71 -1.70 6.71
N MET A 62 -4.39 -0.43 6.47
CA MET A 62 -4.03 0.56 7.47
C MET A 62 -4.79 1.88 7.23
N PRO A 63 -6.13 1.90 7.43
CA PRO A 63 -6.94 3.08 7.18
C PRO A 63 -6.56 4.23 8.12
N LYS A 64 -6.63 5.46 7.59
CA LYS A 64 -6.46 6.69 8.37
C LYS A 64 -7.67 7.02 9.25
N ASP A 65 -8.84 6.54 8.86
CA ASP A 65 -10.08 6.71 9.62
C ASP A 65 -10.16 5.64 10.72
N PRO A 66 -10.10 6.02 12.01
CA PRO A 66 -10.10 5.07 13.11
C PRO A 66 -11.46 4.37 13.31
N SER A 67 -12.53 4.79 12.62
CA SER A 67 -13.84 4.17 12.69
C SER A 67 -13.98 2.92 11.82
N VAL A 68 -13.02 2.68 10.91
CA VAL A 68 -13.03 1.54 9.99
C VAL A 68 -11.81 0.65 10.22
N LYS A 69 -11.99 -0.66 10.03
CA LYS A 69 -10.87 -1.62 10.13
C LYS A 69 -10.05 -1.71 8.84
N PHE A 70 -10.70 -1.47 7.71
CA PHE A 70 -10.08 -1.43 6.38
C PHE A 70 -10.50 -0.17 5.65
N GLY A 71 -9.59 0.37 4.84
CA GLY A 71 -9.88 1.47 3.94
C GLY A 71 -10.86 1.05 2.85
N TYR A 72 -11.70 1.98 2.41
CA TYR A 72 -12.52 1.79 1.22
C TYR A 72 -11.79 2.41 0.03
N LEU A 73 -11.32 1.59 -0.91
CA LEU A 73 -10.54 2.06 -2.06
C LEU A 73 -11.26 3.12 -2.88
N SER A 74 -12.58 2.99 -3.02
CA SER A 74 -13.44 3.98 -3.71
C SER A 74 -13.46 5.36 -3.04
N ARG A 75 -13.00 5.47 -1.78
CA ARG A 75 -12.93 6.72 -1.01
C ARG A 75 -11.52 7.32 -0.99
N ASN A 76 -10.53 6.70 -1.63
CA ASN A 76 -9.19 7.26 -1.69
C ASN A 76 -9.22 8.67 -2.32
N PRO A 77 -8.50 9.66 -1.78
CA PRO A 77 -8.38 10.97 -2.41
C PRO A 77 -7.66 10.84 -3.76
N TYR A 78 -8.06 11.62 -4.78
CA TYR A 78 -7.34 11.61 -6.07
C TYR A 78 -5.84 11.92 -5.92
N ARG A 79 -5.47 12.90 -5.08
CA ARG A 79 -4.05 13.21 -4.79
C ARG A 79 -3.46 12.25 -3.76
N SER A 80 -3.36 10.98 -4.16
CA SER A 80 -2.76 9.94 -3.33
C SER A 80 -2.02 8.90 -4.16
N VAL A 81 -1.21 8.13 -3.45
CA VAL A 81 -0.57 6.90 -3.90
C VAL A 81 -1.29 5.74 -3.21
N CYS A 82 -1.96 4.89 -3.98
CA CYS A 82 -2.51 3.64 -3.48
C CYS A 82 -1.44 2.55 -3.47
N THR A 83 -1.34 1.78 -2.40
CA THR A 83 -0.49 0.59 -2.33
C THR A 83 -1.08 -0.48 -1.42
N LEU A 84 -0.65 -1.73 -1.59
CA LEU A 84 -1.02 -2.84 -0.72
C LEU A 84 -0.18 -2.87 0.55
N SER A 85 1.13 -2.68 0.38
CA SER A 85 2.14 -2.82 1.41
C SER A 85 3.34 -1.93 1.08
N THR A 86 4.12 -1.57 2.10
CA THR A 86 5.44 -0.95 1.90
C THR A 86 6.53 -1.97 2.19
N HIS A 87 7.78 -1.62 1.91
CA HIS A 87 8.95 -2.44 2.27
C HIS A 87 9.04 -2.81 3.76
N ASP A 88 8.39 -2.06 4.66
CA ASP A 88 8.37 -2.30 6.10
C ASP A 88 7.21 -3.21 6.55
N MET A 89 6.34 -3.59 5.61
CA MET A 89 5.14 -4.36 5.85
C MET A 89 5.29 -5.80 5.30
N PRO A 90 4.45 -6.74 5.76
CA PRO A 90 4.32 -8.05 5.11
C PRO A 90 3.86 -7.89 3.64
N THR A 91 4.30 -8.78 2.76
CA THR A 91 3.78 -8.86 1.38
C THR A 91 2.30 -9.27 1.39
N LEU A 92 1.58 -9.12 0.29
CA LEU A 92 0.16 -9.51 0.19
C LEU A 92 -0.08 -10.97 0.67
N ARG A 93 0.79 -11.91 0.27
CA ARG A 93 0.69 -13.31 0.69
C ARG A 93 0.91 -13.49 2.19
N GLN A 94 1.92 -12.83 2.75
CA GLN A 94 2.18 -12.91 4.19
C GLN A 94 1.07 -12.26 5.00
N TRP A 95 0.62 -11.07 4.60
CA TRP A 95 -0.47 -10.37 5.26
C TRP A 95 -1.76 -11.21 5.26
N TRP A 96 -2.01 -11.95 4.18
CA TRP A 96 -3.17 -12.85 4.10
C TRP A 96 -3.11 -13.99 5.13
N ASP A 97 -1.93 -14.56 5.35
CA ASP A 97 -1.76 -15.76 6.18
C ASP A 97 -1.30 -15.47 7.63
N GLU A 98 -0.91 -14.24 7.97
CA GLU A 98 -0.41 -13.88 9.31
C GLU A 98 -1.51 -13.73 10.38
N ASP A 99 -2.73 -13.33 10.00
CA ASP A 99 -3.87 -13.14 10.90
C ASP A 99 -5.17 -13.60 10.23
N TRP A 100 -5.60 -14.83 10.56
CA TRP A 100 -6.73 -15.48 9.91
C TRP A 100 -8.06 -14.78 10.19
N ASP A 101 -8.25 -14.24 11.40
CA ASP A 101 -9.48 -13.53 11.77
C ASP A 101 -9.59 -12.21 11.00
N ARG A 102 -8.48 -11.47 10.90
CA ARG A 102 -8.41 -10.23 10.11
C ARG A 102 -8.62 -10.50 8.63
N THR A 103 -7.99 -11.55 8.08
CA THR A 103 -8.16 -11.95 6.68
C THR A 103 -9.59 -12.40 6.38
N GLN A 104 -10.20 -13.18 7.26
CA GLN A 104 -11.59 -13.60 7.12
C GLN A 104 -12.55 -12.40 7.09
N GLU A 105 -12.31 -11.40 7.94
CA GLU A 105 -13.09 -10.16 7.94
C GLU A 105 -12.89 -9.37 6.64
N PHE A 106 -11.65 -9.24 6.15
CA PHE A 106 -11.37 -8.58 4.87
C PHE A 106 -12.05 -9.29 3.69
N TYR A 107 -11.93 -10.62 3.62
CA TYR A 107 -12.54 -11.45 2.58
C TYR A 107 -14.06 -11.25 2.50
N ASN A 108 -14.72 -11.19 3.65
CA ASN A 108 -16.17 -11.03 3.72
C ASN A 108 -16.64 -9.59 3.49
N THR A 109 -15.88 -8.60 4.00
CA THR A 109 -16.36 -7.20 4.06
C THR A 109 -15.84 -6.32 2.93
N MET A 110 -14.60 -6.54 2.48
CA MET A 110 -13.96 -5.74 1.44
C MET A 110 -14.03 -6.43 0.07
N LEU A 111 -13.86 -7.76 0.05
CA LEU A 111 -13.99 -8.55 -1.20
C LEU A 111 -15.42 -9.07 -1.42
N TYR A 112 -16.33 -8.86 -0.45
CA TYR A 112 -17.73 -9.28 -0.50
C TYR A 112 -17.92 -10.76 -0.85
N ARG A 113 -16.98 -11.61 -0.44
CA ARG A 113 -17.03 -13.05 -0.67
C ARG A 113 -17.73 -13.75 0.50
N GLY A 114 -18.35 -14.90 0.23
CA GLY A 114 -18.96 -15.74 1.25
C GLY A 114 -18.07 -16.93 1.62
N GLY A 115 -18.30 -17.49 2.82
CA GLY A 115 -17.61 -18.68 3.30
C GLY A 115 -16.26 -18.39 3.95
N ALA A 116 -15.45 -19.43 4.12
CA ALA A 116 -14.11 -19.32 4.69
C ALA A 116 -13.14 -18.70 3.68
N ALA A 117 -12.30 -17.77 4.14
CA ALA A 117 -11.20 -17.26 3.34
C ALA A 117 -10.24 -18.43 2.99
N PRO A 118 -9.84 -18.59 1.72
CA PRO A 118 -8.93 -19.67 1.34
C PRO A 118 -7.51 -19.42 1.86
N HIS A 119 -6.86 -20.47 2.36
CA HIS A 119 -5.47 -20.43 2.81
C HIS A 119 -4.68 -21.59 2.16
N PRO A 120 -3.47 -21.35 1.62
CA PRO A 120 -2.83 -20.04 1.45
C PRO A 120 -3.55 -19.19 0.38
N LEU A 121 -3.19 -17.90 0.27
CA LEU A 121 -3.77 -16.99 -0.74
C LEU A 121 -3.66 -17.56 -2.17
N PRO A 122 -4.78 -17.90 -2.84
CA PRO A 122 -4.74 -18.37 -4.23
C PRO A 122 -4.53 -17.20 -5.21
N GLY A 123 -3.85 -17.48 -6.33
CA GLY A 123 -3.45 -16.48 -7.32
C GLY A 123 -4.64 -15.73 -7.93
N TRP A 124 -5.75 -16.42 -8.18
CA TRP A 124 -6.98 -15.77 -8.67
C TRP A 124 -7.54 -14.73 -7.69
N LEU A 125 -7.40 -14.95 -6.38
CA LEU A 125 -7.88 -14.01 -5.36
C LEU A 125 -6.88 -12.87 -5.18
N ALA A 126 -5.58 -13.15 -5.26
CA ALA A 126 -4.55 -12.11 -5.33
C ALA A 126 -4.77 -11.20 -6.55
N ARG A 127 -5.11 -11.78 -7.72
CA ARG A 127 -5.47 -11.04 -8.94
C ARG A 127 -6.67 -10.11 -8.72
N ASP A 128 -7.73 -10.60 -8.06
CA ASP A 128 -8.92 -9.80 -7.71
C ASP A 128 -8.54 -8.63 -6.78
N ILE A 129 -7.76 -8.89 -5.73
CA ILE A 129 -7.28 -7.84 -4.81
C ILE A 129 -6.46 -6.78 -5.57
N VAL A 130 -5.50 -7.20 -6.41
CA VAL A 130 -4.70 -6.28 -7.24
C VAL A 130 -5.58 -5.47 -8.19
N SER A 131 -6.58 -6.09 -8.83
CA SER A 131 -7.54 -5.39 -9.70
C SER A 131 -8.31 -4.30 -8.94
N GLN A 132 -8.79 -4.60 -7.72
CA GLN A 132 -9.47 -3.62 -6.88
C GLN A 132 -8.56 -2.43 -6.52
N GLN A 133 -7.27 -2.69 -6.24
CA GLN A 133 -6.30 -1.62 -5.97
C GLN A 133 -6.06 -0.73 -7.19
N LEU A 134 -5.93 -1.34 -8.37
CA LEU A 134 -5.78 -0.61 -9.62
C LEU A 134 -7.03 0.20 -9.95
N THR A 135 -8.24 -0.24 -9.61
CA THR A 135 -9.46 0.54 -9.86
C THR A 135 -9.70 1.68 -8.87
N SER A 136 -8.82 1.87 -7.86
CA SER A 136 -8.91 3.02 -6.95
C SER A 136 -8.82 4.36 -7.71
N PRO A 137 -9.42 5.45 -7.20
CA PRO A 137 -9.34 6.79 -7.80
C PRO A 137 -7.99 7.49 -7.51
N SER A 138 -7.06 6.86 -6.79
CA SER A 138 -5.73 7.42 -6.51
C SER A 138 -4.98 7.73 -7.81
N MET A 139 -4.34 8.89 -7.87
CA MET A 139 -3.53 9.35 -9.01
C MET A 139 -2.46 8.31 -9.36
N LEU A 140 -1.81 7.73 -8.37
CA LEU A 140 -0.84 6.65 -8.53
C LEU A 140 -1.34 5.39 -7.82
N CYS A 141 -1.13 4.23 -8.44
CA CYS A 141 -1.22 2.93 -7.79
C CYS A 141 0.13 2.24 -7.95
N VAL A 142 0.84 2.05 -6.85
CA VAL A 142 2.22 1.54 -6.84
C VAL A 142 2.24 0.28 -6.00
N LEU A 143 2.42 -0.86 -6.65
CA LEU A 143 2.45 -2.17 -6.01
C LEU A 143 3.87 -2.73 -6.03
N SER A 144 4.23 -3.48 -4.98
CA SER A 144 5.53 -4.13 -4.92
C SER A 144 5.63 -5.26 -5.96
N LEU A 145 6.85 -5.65 -6.34
CA LEU A 145 7.04 -6.80 -7.23
C LEU A 145 6.51 -8.09 -6.61
N GLN A 146 6.62 -8.24 -5.29
CA GLN A 146 6.11 -9.40 -4.56
C GLN A 146 4.57 -9.50 -4.67
N ASP A 147 3.87 -8.38 -4.54
CA ASP A 147 2.41 -8.33 -4.65
C ASP A 147 1.95 -8.61 -6.09
N TRP A 148 2.71 -8.14 -7.07
CA TRP A 148 2.50 -8.45 -8.48
C TRP A 148 2.69 -9.95 -8.78
N PHE A 149 3.74 -10.57 -8.27
CA PHE A 149 3.96 -12.01 -8.44
C PHE A 149 2.95 -12.88 -7.71
N ALA A 150 2.27 -12.35 -6.68
CA ALA A 150 1.28 -13.11 -5.92
C ALA A 150 0.10 -13.61 -6.78
N ILE A 151 -0.18 -12.96 -7.92
CA ILE A 151 -1.33 -13.26 -8.81
C ILE A 151 -1.15 -14.55 -9.62
N ASP A 152 0.08 -15.08 -9.73
CA ASP A 152 0.38 -16.26 -10.54
C ASP A 152 1.31 -17.22 -9.77
N GLU A 153 0.76 -18.39 -9.43
CA GLU A 153 1.46 -19.39 -8.63
C GLU A 153 2.73 -19.96 -9.29
N ARG A 154 2.87 -19.86 -10.61
CA ARG A 154 4.01 -20.39 -11.35
C ARG A 154 5.28 -19.58 -11.11
N ILE A 155 5.13 -18.29 -10.82
CA ILE A 155 6.24 -17.34 -10.79
C ILE A 155 6.54 -16.76 -9.42
N ARG A 156 5.76 -17.07 -8.39
CA ARG A 156 6.03 -16.64 -7.00
C ARG A 156 7.00 -17.58 -6.28
N LEU A 157 7.59 -17.14 -5.17
CA LEU A 157 8.40 -18.02 -4.34
C LEU A 157 7.55 -19.11 -3.70
N ALA A 158 8.11 -20.32 -3.52
CA ALA A 158 7.40 -21.39 -2.82
C ALA A 158 7.07 -20.99 -1.37
N ASP A 159 8.05 -20.40 -0.69
CA ASP A 159 7.94 -19.87 0.67
C ASP A 159 7.55 -18.38 0.63
N ALA A 160 6.38 -18.03 1.18
CA ALA A 160 5.93 -16.65 1.28
C ALA A 160 6.81 -15.83 2.26
N ASP A 161 7.40 -16.47 3.27
CA ASP A 161 8.24 -15.79 4.25
C ASP A 161 9.59 -15.35 3.68
N ALA A 162 10.00 -15.96 2.57
CA ALA A 162 11.18 -15.56 1.82
C ALA A 162 10.98 -14.29 0.99
N GLU A 163 9.74 -13.80 0.82
CA GLU A 163 9.42 -12.60 0.02
C GLU A 163 9.62 -11.29 0.80
N ARG A 164 9.65 -11.36 2.13
CA ARG A 164 9.72 -10.17 2.99
C ARG A 164 11.08 -9.53 2.91
N ILE A 165 11.10 -8.23 2.58
CA ILE A 165 12.34 -7.47 2.47
C ILE A 165 12.82 -6.91 3.82
N ASN A 166 11.89 -6.58 4.74
CA ASN A 166 12.22 -6.08 6.07
C ASN A 166 11.24 -6.49 7.16
N ILE A 167 11.76 -6.55 8.39
CA ILE A 167 10.98 -6.69 9.62
C ILE A 167 11.39 -5.54 10.56
N PRO A 168 10.64 -4.43 10.60
CA PRO A 168 11.02 -3.25 11.39
C PRO A 168 11.23 -3.52 12.89
N ALA A 169 10.52 -4.50 13.45
CA ALA A 169 10.66 -4.91 14.85
C ALA A 169 12.01 -5.57 15.15
N ASN A 170 12.76 -6.00 14.13
CA ASN A 170 14.07 -6.62 14.27
C ASN A 170 15.16 -5.64 13.78
N PRO A 171 15.85 -4.92 14.69
CA PRO A 171 16.89 -3.95 14.32
C PRO A 171 18.14 -4.59 13.70
N LYS A 172 18.28 -5.92 13.78
CA LYS A 172 19.36 -6.69 13.15
C LYS A 172 18.89 -7.38 11.87
N HIS A 173 17.69 -7.07 11.38
CA HIS A 173 17.20 -7.64 10.14
C HIS A 173 18.10 -7.25 8.97
N TYR A 174 18.37 -8.22 8.10
CA TYR A 174 19.28 -8.03 6.97
C TYR A 174 18.47 -7.99 5.67
N TRP A 175 18.50 -6.84 5.00
CA TRP A 175 17.83 -6.53 3.74
C TRP A 175 18.37 -7.38 2.59
N ARG A 176 17.81 -8.57 2.41
CA ARG A 176 18.38 -9.58 1.50
C ARG A 176 17.42 -10.19 0.50
N TYR A 177 16.15 -9.78 0.50
CA TYR A 177 15.24 -10.18 -0.56
C TYR A 177 15.79 -9.71 -1.92
N ARG A 178 15.77 -10.62 -2.89
CA ARG A 178 16.10 -10.36 -4.29
C ARG A 178 15.04 -11.04 -5.12
N MET A 179 14.68 -10.40 -6.23
CA MET A 179 13.85 -11.03 -7.25
C MET A 179 14.48 -12.37 -7.65
N HIS A 180 13.73 -13.45 -7.50
CA HIS A 180 14.20 -14.82 -7.71
C HIS A 180 14.28 -15.20 -9.20
N MET A 181 13.63 -14.42 -10.06
CA MET A 181 13.80 -14.45 -11.51
C MET A 181 14.63 -13.26 -11.97
N ASN A 182 15.32 -13.40 -13.10
CA ASN A 182 15.98 -12.27 -13.74
C ASN A 182 15.01 -11.49 -14.65
N ILE A 183 15.45 -10.33 -15.12
CA ILE A 183 14.61 -9.44 -15.94
C ILE A 183 14.32 -10.10 -17.30
N GLU A 184 15.26 -10.85 -17.85
CA GLU A 184 15.10 -11.55 -19.14
C GLU A 184 14.01 -12.62 -19.09
N GLN A 185 13.95 -13.39 -17.99
CA GLN A 185 12.89 -14.35 -17.71
C GLN A 185 11.54 -13.65 -17.58
N LEU A 186 11.48 -12.57 -16.80
CA LEU A 186 10.25 -11.79 -16.63
C LEU A 186 9.74 -11.21 -17.96
N LEU A 187 10.63 -10.69 -18.81
CA LEU A 187 10.29 -10.17 -20.14
C LEU A 187 9.82 -11.24 -21.12
N THR A 188 10.21 -12.50 -20.91
CA THR A 188 9.85 -13.62 -21.81
C THR A 188 8.62 -14.40 -21.37
N ASP A 189 8.16 -14.23 -20.12
CA ASP A 189 6.91 -14.83 -19.62
C ASP A 189 5.68 -14.10 -20.20
N ARG A 190 5.21 -14.55 -21.37
CA ARG A 190 4.09 -13.92 -22.07
C ARG A 190 2.79 -14.01 -21.28
N ASP A 191 2.51 -15.15 -20.68
CA ASP A 191 1.26 -15.40 -19.95
C ASP A 191 1.13 -14.43 -18.76
N TYR A 192 2.22 -14.23 -18.01
CA TYR A 192 2.22 -13.28 -16.89
C TYR A 192 2.13 -11.83 -17.36
N ASN A 193 2.88 -11.46 -18.40
CA ASN A 193 2.86 -10.09 -18.92
C ASN A 193 1.50 -9.73 -19.53
N GLU A 194 0.82 -10.66 -20.21
CA GLU A 194 -0.54 -10.47 -20.71
C GLU A 194 -1.52 -10.29 -19.55
N GLN A 195 -1.43 -11.10 -18.51
CA GLN A 195 -2.23 -10.95 -17.30
C GLN A 195 -2.07 -9.57 -16.63
N VAL A 196 -0.84 -9.06 -16.51
CA VAL A 196 -0.57 -7.72 -15.95
C VAL A 196 -1.13 -6.63 -16.86
N LYS A 197 -0.93 -6.77 -18.17
CA LYS A 197 -1.43 -5.80 -19.16
C LYS A 197 -2.95 -5.72 -19.15
N GLU A 198 -3.65 -6.86 -19.07
CA GLU A 198 -5.10 -6.90 -18.94
C GLU A 198 -5.58 -6.10 -17.71
N LEU A 199 -4.97 -6.33 -16.55
CA LEU A 199 -5.33 -5.61 -15.32
C LEU A 199 -5.13 -4.10 -15.45
N ILE A 200 -4.04 -3.66 -16.08
CA ILE A 200 -3.75 -2.24 -16.31
C ILE A 200 -4.76 -1.64 -17.31
N ASP A 201 -5.07 -2.37 -18.38
CA ASP A 201 -6.00 -1.95 -19.43
C ASP A 201 -7.44 -1.83 -18.88
N GLU A 202 -7.90 -2.82 -18.12
CA GLU A 202 -9.21 -2.84 -17.47
C GLU A 202 -9.37 -1.71 -16.44
N ALA A 203 -8.30 -1.40 -15.70
CA ALA A 203 -8.29 -0.31 -14.74
C ALA A 203 -8.10 1.08 -15.38
N GLY A 204 -7.83 1.17 -16.68
CA GLY A 204 -7.62 2.43 -17.39
C GLY A 204 -6.35 3.20 -16.97
N ARG A 205 -5.28 2.49 -16.56
CA ARG A 205 -4.02 3.07 -16.04
C ARG A 205 -2.85 3.05 -17.04
N LYS A 206 -3.13 3.28 -18.32
CA LYS A 206 -2.10 3.36 -19.39
C LYS A 206 -1.27 4.63 -19.35
#